data_AF-A0A0F9AF55-F1
#
_entry.id   AF-A0A0F9AF55-F1
#
_cell.length_a   1.000
_cell.length_b   1.000
_cell.length_c   1.000
_cell.angle_alpha   90.00
_cell.angle_beta   90.00
_cell.angle_gamma   90.00
#
_symmetry.space_group_name_H-M   'P 1'
#
loop_
_entity.id
_entity.type
_entity.pdbx_description
1 polymer ?
#
loop_
_entity_poly.entity_id
_entity_poly.type
_entity_poly.pdbx_seq_one_letter_code
_entity_poly.pdbx_strand_id
1 'polypeptide(L)'
;MYSNGWKVSVISKVVQKSESTIYNYLQEEYDTIRFPVLKQEIKKALLQEDFQAFVMNLSYKDICLIRRKYYLYGWDKNSKIKAILEYFKHYSILGLFPDNLNQETIKKAFFRKAKKVHPDLNKEMHKSGEAFQEVHQAYTQLLEIHI
;
A
#
# COMPACT_ATOMS: atom_id res chain seq x y z
N MET A 1 -32.65 -5.94 12.46
CA MET A 1 -31.41 -5.19 12.20
C MET A 1 -30.55 -5.23 13.46
N TYR A 2 -29.27 -5.59 13.38
CA TYR A 2 -28.33 -5.42 14.50
C TYR A 2 -27.70 -4.03 14.42
N SER A 3 -27.31 -3.45 15.55
CA SER A 3 -26.69 -2.11 15.59
C SER A 3 -25.18 -2.20 15.73
N ASN A 4 -24.49 -1.13 15.30
CA ASN A 4 -23.05 -1.00 15.50
C ASN A 4 -22.68 -1.11 16.99
N GLY A 5 -21.62 -1.88 17.27
CA GLY A 5 -21.11 -2.10 18.64
C GLY A 5 -21.71 -3.30 19.39
N TRP A 6 -22.67 -4.03 18.78
CA TRP A 6 -23.19 -5.26 19.38
C TRP A 6 -22.12 -6.36 19.41
N LYS A 7 -22.12 -7.17 20.47
CA LYS A 7 -21.24 -8.35 20.55
C LYS A 7 -21.60 -9.34 19.44
N VAL A 8 -20.59 -9.94 18.82
CA VAL A 8 -20.77 -10.92 17.74
C VAL A 8 -21.65 -12.09 18.16
N SER A 9 -21.54 -12.56 19.41
CA SER A 9 -22.40 -13.61 19.95
C SER A 9 -23.88 -13.24 19.99
N VAL A 10 -24.20 -11.96 20.18
CA VAL A 10 -25.59 -11.45 20.15
C VAL A 10 -26.08 -11.36 18.71
N ILE A 11 -25.25 -10.85 17.80
CA ILE A 11 -25.57 -10.75 16.37
C ILE A 11 -25.80 -12.15 15.79
N SER A 12 -24.95 -13.11 16.13
CA SER A 12 -25.05 -14.52 15.72
C SER A 12 -26.40 -15.13 16.09
N LYS A 13 -26.88 -14.88 17.31
CA LYS A 13 -28.22 -15.36 17.76
C LYS A 13 -29.36 -14.71 16.97
N VAL A 14 -29.27 -13.41 16.70
CA VAL A 14 -30.33 -12.67 15.97
C VAL A 14 -30.38 -13.07 14.50
N VAL A 15 -29.22 -13.21 13.87
CA VAL A 15 -29.09 -13.53 12.43
C VAL A 15 -29.16 -15.05 12.18
N GLN A 16 -29.12 -15.86 13.24
CA GLN A 16 -29.12 -17.33 13.19
C GLN A 16 -27.99 -17.90 12.31
N LYS A 17 -26.79 -17.35 12.46
CA LYS A 17 -25.56 -17.78 11.76
C LYS A 17 -24.44 -18.00 12.76
N SER A 18 -23.42 -18.78 12.39
CA SER A 18 -22.25 -18.98 13.25
C SER A 18 -21.50 -17.67 13.47
N GLU A 19 -20.85 -17.52 14.63
CA GLU A 19 -20.04 -16.33 14.94
C GLU A 19 -18.96 -16.08 13.88
N SER A 20 -18.32 -17.12 13.36
CA SER A 20 -17.35 -17.02 12.26
C SER A 20 -17.94 -16.39 11.00
N THR A 21 -19.18 -16.74 10.66
CA THR A 21 -19.89 -16.14 9.51
C THR A 21 -20.15 -14.66 9.76
N ILE A 22 -20.53 -14.29 10.99
CA ILE A 22 -20.73 -12.89 11.37
C ILE A 22 -19.41 -12.11 11.30
N TYR A 23 -18.29 -12.66 11.79
CA TYR A 23 -16.98 -12.03 11.65
C TYR A 23 -16.61 -11.77 10.19
N ASN A 24 -16.91 -12.71 9.29
CA ASN A 24 -16.68 -12.53 7.86
C ASN A 24 -17.52 -11.38 7.30
N TYR A 25 -18.81 -11.32 7.63
CA TYR A 25 -19.68 -10.22 7.19
C TYR A 25 -19.20 -8.85 7.69
N LEU A 26 -18.86 -8.75 8.97
CA LEU A 26 -18.33 -7.51 9.55
C LEU A 26 -16.99 -7.11 8.92
N GLN A 27 -16.15 -8.08 8.57
CA GLN A 27 -14.90 -7.82 7.87
C GLN A 27 -15.16 -7.34 6.44
N GLU A 28 -16.06 -7.97 5.69
CA GLU A 28 -16.41 -7.58 4.32
C GLU A 28 -17.01 -6.17 4.27
N GLU A 29 -17.89 -5.85 5.22
CA GLU A 29 -18.47 -4.51 5.38
C GLU A 29 -17.39 -3.47 5.67
N TYR A 30 -16.52 -3.73 6.65
CA TYR A 30 -15.38 -2.85 6.96
C TYR A 30 -14.48 -2.65 5.75
N ASP A 31 -14.12 -3.72 5.07
CA ASP A 31 -13.21 -3.68 3.92
C ASP A 31 -13.81 -2.88 2.76
N THR A 32 -15.12 -3.01 2.54
CA THR A 32 -15.85 -2.29 1.48
C THR A 32 -15.89 -0.79 1.75
N ILE A 33 -16.12 -0.39 3.00
CA ILE A 33 -16.22 1.02 3.40
C ILE A 33 -14.83 1.68 3.52
N ARG A 34 -13.88 1.00 4.17
CA ARG A 34 -12.57 1.59 4.50
C ARG A 34 -11.60 1.61 3.33
N PHE A 35 -11.62 0.61 2.46
CA PHE A 35 -10.60 0.49 1.40
C PHE A 35 -10.58 1.66 0.42
N PRO A 36 -11.70 2.22 -0.06
CA PRO A 36 -11.68 3.39 -0.95
C PRO A 36 -10.97 4.59 -0.33
N VAL A 37 -11.18 4.84 0.97
CA VAL A 37 -10.53 5.93 1.71
C VAL A 37 -9.04 5.64 1.89
N LEU A 38 -8.72 4.44 2.37
CA LEU A 38 -7.34 4.00 2.60
C LEU A 38 -6.51 4.00 1.31
N LYS A 39 -7.13 3.67 0.17
CA LYS A 39 -6.52 3.75 -1.16
C LYS A 39 -6.09 5.18 -1.51
N GLN A 40 -6.88 6.19 -1.18
CA GLN A 40 -6.50 7.59 -1.39
C GLN A 40 -5.38 8.02 -0.44
N GLU A 41 -5.42 7.57 0.82
CA GLU A 41 -4.35 7.80 1.81
C GLU A 41 -3.01 7.21 1.32
N ILE A 42 -3.02 5.96 0.83
CA ILE A 42 -1.82 5.31 0.26
C ILE A 42 -1.29 6.11 -0.94
N LYS A 43 -2.16 6.48 -1.88
CA LYS A 43 -1.76 7.30 -3.05
C LYS A 43 -1.05 8.58 -2.64
N LYS A 44 -1.61 9.27 -1.65
CA LYS A 44 -1.03 10.51 -1.12
C LYS A 44 0.34 10.24 -0.47
N ALA A 45 0.46 9.20 0.35
CA ALA A 45 1.71 8.85 1.03
C ALA A 45 2.84 8.48 0.05
N LEU A 46 2.53 7.75 -1.03
CA LEU A 46 3.49 7.40 -2.08
C LEU A 46 3.99 8.65 -2.83
N LEU A 47 3.10 9.62 -3.10
CA LEU A 47 3.46 10.87 -3.76
C LEU A 47 4.30 11.82 -2.88
N GLN A 48 4.11 11.74 -1.56
CA GLN A 48 4.80 12.60 -0.58
C GLN A 48 6.12 12.00 -0.08
N GLU A 49 6.51 10.81 -0.55
CA GLU A 49 7.73 10.10 -0.12
C GLU A 49 7.73 9.75 1.38
N ASP A 50 6.55 9.69 2.01
CA ASP A 50 6.34 9.39 3.44
C ASP A 50 5.63 8.04 3.65
N PHE A 51 5.78 7.12 2.70
CA PHE A 51 5.02 5.86 2.73
C PHE A 51 5.40 4.98 3.92
N GLN A 52 6.66 4.97 4.33
CA GLN A 52 7.10 4.17 5.48
C GLN A 52 6.46 4.64 6.79
N ALA A 53 6.49 5.94 7.09
CA ALA A 53 5.88 6.44 8.33
C ALA A 53 4.36 6.27 8.29
N PHE A 54 3.73 6.47 7.13
CA PHE A 54 2.33 6.16 6.92
C PHE A 54 1.99 4.72 7.35
N VAL A 55 2.70 3.71 6.82
CA VAL A 55 2.44 2.30 7.16
C VAL A 55 2.66 2.01 8.65
N MET A 56 3.69 2.61 9.26
CA MET A 56 3.98 2.41 10.69
C MET A 56 2.89 2.96 11.61
N ASN A 57 2.17 4.01 11.17
CA ASN A 57 1.09 4.65 11.90
C ASN A 57 -0.29 4.03 11.64
N LEU A 58 -0.40 3.05 10.74
CA LEU A 58 -1.68 2.40 10.45
C LEU A 58 -2.20 1.59 11.64
N SER A 59 -3.53 1.58 11.78
CA SER A 59 -4.21 0.67 12.69
C SER A 59 -3.97 -0.78 12.27
N TYR A 60 -4.02 -1.72 13.22
CA TYR A 60 -3.86 -3.14 12.89
C TYR A 60 -4.96 -3.64 11.93
N LYS A 61 -6.17 -3.07 12.00
CA LYS A 61 -7.26 -3.37 11.05
C LYS A 61 -6.93 -2.93 9.64
N ASP A 62 -6.35 -1.73 9.47
CA ASP A 62 -5.92 -1.22 8.17
C ASP A 62 -4.75 -2.03 7.61
N ILE A 63 -3.78 -2.42 8.44
CA ILE A 63 -2.70 -3.33 8.05
C ILE A 63 -3.27 -4.67 7.53
N CYS A 64 -4.24 -5.24 8.25
CA CYS A 64 -4.90 -6.48 7.82
C CYS A 64 -5.69 -6.29 6.52
N LEU A 65 -6.35 -5.14 6.34
CA LEU A 65 -7.09 -4.80 5.14
C LEU A 65 -6.16 -4.70 3.92
N ILE A 66 -5.06 -3.95 4.01
CA ILE A 66 -4.06 -3.85 2.93
C ILE A 66 -3.52 -5.23 2.60
N ARG A 67 -3.12 -6.00 3.63
CA ARG A 67 -2.64 -7.37 3.43
C ARG A 67 -3.61 -8.22 2.62
N ARG A 68 -4.92 -8.20 2.94
CA ARG A 68 -5.94 -8.95 2.21
C ARG A 68 -6.12 -8.44 0.77
N LYS A 69 -6.21 -7.12 0.58
CA LYS A 69 -6.47 -6.51 -0.74
C LYS A 69 -5.34 -6.71 -1.73
N TYR A 70 -4.10 -6.80 -1.26
CA TYR A 70 -2.91 -7.02 -2.08
C TYR A 70 -2.37 -8.45 -1.96
N TYR A 71 -3.12 -9.37 -1.36
CA TYR A 71 -2.76 -10.80 -1.22
C TYR A 71 -1.37 -11.02 -0.61
N LEU A 72 -1.01 -10.22 0.39
CA LEU A 72 0.31 -10.25 1.02
C LEU A 72 0.39 -11.32 2.12
N TYR A 73 1.58 -11.85 2.33
CA TYR A 73 1.84 -12.85 3.36
C TYR A 73 2.28 -12.20 4.69
N GLY A 74 1.89 -12.80 5.82
CA GLY A 74 2.32 -12.35 7.14
C GLY A 74 1.40 -12.82 8.28
N TRP A 75 2.03 -13.17 9.41
CA TRP A 75 1.40 -13.80 10.57
C TRP A 75 1.11 -12.78 11.68
N ASP A 76 2.16 -12.09 12.11
CA ASP A 76 2.16 -11.05 13.14
C ASP A 76 2.10 -9.64 12.53
N LYS A 77 2.10 -8.59 13.37
CA LYS A 77 2.01 -7.19 12.90
C LYS A 77 3.25 -6.79 12.09
N ASN A 78 4.45 -7.17 12.54
CA ASN A 78 5.70 -6.73 11.92
C ASN A 78 5.92 -7.42 10.58
N SER A 79 5.64 -8.73 10.46
CA SER A 79 5.73 -9.42 9.16
C SER A 79 4.75 -8.85 8.14
N LYS A 80 3.53 -8.48 8.55
CA LYS A 80 2.56 -7.80 7.67
C LYS A 80 3.06 -6.43 7.21
N ILE A 81 3.58 -5.61 8.14
CA ILE A 81 4.17 -4.30 7.79
C ILE A 81 5.32 -4.48 6.80
N LYS A 82 6.24 -5.42 7.07
CA LYS A 82 7.36 -5.72 6.17
C LYS A 82 6.85 -6.09 4.77
N ALA A 83 5.87 -6.98 4.66
CA ALA A 83 5.31 -7.38 3.38
C ALA A 83 4.66 -6.21 2.61
N ILE A 84 3.99 -5.29 3.32
CA ILE A 84 3.43 -4.06 2.73
C ILE A 84 4.55 -3.16 2.21
N LEU A 85 5.59 -2.90 3.02
CA LEU A 85 6.72 -2.06 2.62
C LEU A 85 7.47 -2.65 1.42
N GLU A 86 7.70 -3.96 1.41
CA GLU A 86 8.36 -4.67 0.30
C GLU A 86 7.55 -4.55 -0.99
N TYR A 87 6.23 -4.82 -0.92
CA TYR A 87 5.35 -4.75 -2.09
C TYR A 87 5.31 -3.34 -2.69
N PHE A 88 5.22 -2.31 -1.85
CA PHE A 88 5.13 -0.91 -2.28
C PHE A 88 6.50 -0.23 -2.51
N LYS A 89 7.63 -0.91 -2.29
CA LYS A 89 8.97 -0.29 -2.33
C LYS A 89 9.24 0.47 -3.63
N HIS A 90 9.15 -0.23 -4.77
CA HIS A 90 9.44 0.37 -6.09
C HIS A 90 8.39 1.42 -6.49
N TYR A 91 7.13 1.19 -6.11
CA TYR A 91 6.05 2.14 -6.29
C TYR A 91 6.29 3.44 -5.52
N SER A 92 6.77 3.35 -4.28
CA SER A 92 7.12 4.48 -3.43
C SER A 92 8.29 5.29 -4.00
N ILE A 93 9.31 4.62 -4.53
CA ILE A 93 10.47 5.29 -5.16
C ILE A 93 10.03 6.15 -6.36
N LEU A 94 9.12 5.64 -7.20
CA LEU A 94 8.61 6.39 -8.35
C LEU A 94 7.39 7.28 -8.04
N GLY A 95 6.84 7.22 -6.83
CA GLY A 95 5.62 7.93 -6.45
C GLY A 95 4.40 7.49 -7.25
N LEU A 96 4.31 6.20 -7.57
CA LEU A 96 3.24 5.59 -8.35
C LEU A 96 2.36 4.72 -7.46
N PHE A 97 1.11 4.52 -7.86
CA PHE A 97 0.21 3.57 -7.23
C PHE A 97 0.00 2.37 -8.16
N PRO A 98 -0.09 1.12 -7.66
CA PRO A 98 -0.09 -0.09 -8.48
C PRO A 98 -1.28 -0.25 -9.44
N ASP A 99 -2.41 0.41 -9.17
CA ASP A 99 -3.62 0.24 -9.99
C ASP A 99 -3.50 0.90 -11.37
N ASN A 100 -3.88 0.16 -12.41
CA ASN A 100 -3.99 0.64 -13.79
C ASN A 100 -2.71 1.31 -14.32
N LEU A 101 -1.54 0.83 -13.89
CA LEU A 101 -0.28 1.31 -14.43
C LEU A 101 -0.09 0.83 -15.86
N ASN A 102 0.38 1.74 -16.70
CA ASN A 102 0.84 1.44 -18.04
C ASN A 102 2.31 1.85 -18.17
N GLN A 103 2.99 1.27 -19.17
CA GLN A 103 4.41 1.53 -19.42
C GLN A 103 4.71 3.01 -19.63
N GLU A 104 3.80 3.76 -20.25
CA GLU A 104 3.96 5.20 -20.48
C GLU A 104 3.98 6.00 -19.17
N THR A 105 3.08 5.68 -18.23
CA THR A 105 3.00 6.31 -16.91
C THR A 105 4.24 6.00 -16.08
N ILE A 106 4.72 4.75 -16.13
CA ILE A 106 5.97 4.33 -15.47
C ILE A 106 7.16 5.12 -16.03
N LYS A 107 7.29 5.21 -17.37
CA LYS A 107 8.33 6.00 -18.04
C LYS A 107 8.27 7.47 -17.65
N LYS A 108 7.09 8.09 -17.67
CA LYS A 108 6.90 9.50 -17.27
C LYS A 108 7.32 9.76 -15.83
N ALA A 109 6.96 8.86 -14.90
CA ALA A 109 7.36 8.97 -13.50
C ALA A 109 8.87 8.81 -13.31
N PHE A 110 9.47 7.83 -13.99
CA PHE A 110 10.92 7.65 -14.01
C PHE A 110 11.64 8.91 -14.48
N PHE A 111 11.26 9.50 -15.63
CA PHE A 111 11.92 10.73 -16.10
C PHE A 111 11.81 11.90 -15.13
N ARG A 112 10.64 12.08 -14.50
CA ARG A 112 10.44 13.11 -13.48
C ARG A 112 11.34 12.90 -12.27
N LYS A 113 11.43 11.67 -11.77
CA LYS A 113 12.23 11.34 -10.58
C LYS A 113 13.74 11.35 -10.90
N ALA A 114 14.14 10.76 -12.02
CA ALA A 114 15.50 10.76 -12.55
C ALA A 114 16.06 12.18 -12.65
N LYS A 115 15.29 13.14 -13.21
CA LYS A 115 15.69 14.55 -13.28
C LYS A 115 15.94 15.18 -11.90
N LYS A 116 15.12 14.84 -10.91
CA LYS A 116 15.26 15.33 -9.52
C LYS A 116 16.47 14.78 -8.80
N VAL A 117 16.90 13.55 -9.12
CA VAL A 117 18.02 12.88 -8.43
C VAL A 117 19.29 12.83 -9.29
N HIS A 118 19.28 13.43 -10.48
CA HIS A 118 20.41 13.34 -11.41
C HIS A 118 21.66 14.01 -10.81
N PRO A 119 22.80 13.30 -10.71
CA PRO A 119 24.00 13.83 -10.05
C PRO A 119 24.55 15.08 -10.73
N ASP A 120 24.49 15.16 -12.07
CA ASP A 120 24.98 16.35 -12.80
C ASP A 120 24.05 17.58 -12.66
N LEU A 121 22.75 17.37 -12.47
CA LEU A 121 21.77 18.46 -12.37
C LEU A 121 21.65 18.99 -10.95
N ASN A 122 21.92 18.15 -9.94
CA ASN A 122 21.71 18.47 -8.53
C ASN A 122 23.04 18.35 -7.77
N LYS A 123 23.82 19.43 -7.84
CA LYS A 123 25.17 19.51 -7.26
C LYS A 123 25.22 19.40 -5.73
N GLU A 124 24.09 19.59 -5.06
CA GLU A 124 23.95 19.46 -3.59
C GLU A 124 23.71 18.02 -3.13
N MET A 125 23.28 17.13 -4.04
CA MET A 125 23.12 15.72 -3.70
C MET A 125 24.45 14.98 -3.80
N HIS A 126 24.64 13.99 -2.93
CA HIS A 126 25.83 13.17 -2.88
C HIS A 126 26.14 12.61 -4.28
N LYS A 127 27.34 12.88 -4.80
CA LYS A 127 27.78 12.48 -6.15
C LYS A 127 27.84 10.96 -6.37
N SER A 128 27.55 10.15 -5.34
CA SER A 128 27.59 8.69 -5.44
C SER A 128 26.60 8.14 -6.47
N GLY A 129 25.54 8.91 -6.81
CA GLY A 129 24.54 8.49 -7.80
C GLY A 129 23.64 7.35 -7.31
N GLU A 130 23.73 6.98 -6.04
CA GLU A 130 22.96 5.89 -5.42
C GLU A 130 21.45 6.10 -5.59
N ALA A 131 20.96 7.32 -5.35
CA ALA A 131 19.54 7.65 -5.53
C ALA A 131 19.07 7.47 -6.99
N PHE A 132 19.94 7.77 -7.97
CA PHE A 132 19.63 7.54 -9.38
C PHE A 132 19.61 6.05 -9.70
N GLN A 133 20.55 5.28 -9.17
CA GLN A 133 20.58 3.83 -9.32
C GLN A 133 19.32 3.17 -8.74
N GLU A 134 18.87 3.60 -7.56
CA GLU A 134 17.65 3.08 -6.93
C GLU A 134 16.40 3.41 -7.77
N VAL A 135 16.30 4.63 -8.31
CA VAL A 135 15.22 5.04 -9.22
C VAL A 135 15.23 4.21 -10.50
N HIS A 136 16.41 3.92 -11.05
CA HIS A 136 16.55 3.07 -12.23
C HIS A 136 16.15 1.62 -11.95
N GLN A 137 16.59 1.05 -10.83
CA GLN A 137 16.20 -0.30 -10.39
C GLN A 137 14.67 -0.42 -10.22
N ALA A 138 14.05 0.57 -9.57
CA ALA A 138 12.59 0.60 -9.41
C ALA A 138 11.86 0.67 -10.76
N TYR A 139 12.37 1.45 -11.71
CA TYR A 139 11.83 1.51 -13.07
C TYR A 139 11.90 0.16 -13.78
N THR A 140 13.06 -0.50 -13.78
CA THR A 140 13.24 -1.80 -14.43
C THR A 140 12.31 -2.85 -13.84
N GLN A 141 12.26 -2.96 -12.51
CA GLN A 141 11.40 -3.94 -11.83
C GLN A 141 9.91 -3.71 -12.13
N LEU A 142 9.47 -2.45 -12.14
CA LEU A 142 8.08 -2.12 -12.43
C LEU A 142 7.73 -2.35 -13.90
N LEU A 143 8.66 -2.16 -14.83
CA LEU A 143 8.40 -2.58 -16.22
C LEU A 143 8.26 -4.09 -16.31
N GLU A 144 9.16 -4.88 -15.73
CA GLU A 144 9.08 -6.35 -15.79
C GLU A 144 7.75 -6.92 -15.28
N ILE A 145 7.19 -6.32 -14.22
CA ILE A 145 5.90 -6.73 -13.66
C ILE A 145 4.71 -6.35 -14.56
N HIS A 146 4.82 -5.27 -15.34
CA HIS A 146 3.74 -4.65 -16.13
C HIS A 146 4.00 -4.70 -17.65
N ILE A 147 4.80 -5.66 -18.13
CA ILE A 147 5.02 -5.98 -19.56
C ILE A 147 3.86 -6.80 -20.12
#